data_AF-A0A131YF99-F1
#
_entry.id   AF-A0A131YF99-F1
#
_cell.length_a   1.000
_cell.length_b   1.000
_cell.length_c   1.000
_cell.angle_alpha   90.00
_cell.angle_beta   90.00
_cell.angle_gamma   90.00
#
_symmetry.space_group_name_H-M   'P 1'
#
loop_
_entity.id
_entity.type
_entity.pdbx_description
1 polymer ?
#
loop_
_entity_poly.entity_id
_entity_poly.type
_entity_poly.pdbx_seq_one_letter_code
_entity_poly.pdbx_strand_id
1 'polypeptide(L)' 'MGAYQIVVGCKNVCNGEKPVKDGLSGRPCLMLPLEALRYGRQGVNYTCILGECDESNDCKDVDLLIDCWQPTQKPKIKKD' A
#
# COMPACT_ATOMS: atom_id res chain seq x y z
N MET A 1 8.25 -5.20 -17.75
CA MET A 1 7.54 -5.68 -16.55
C MET A 1 6.64 -4.54 -16.10
N GLY A 2 5.33 -4.74 -16.06
CA GLY A 2 4.38 -3.68 -15.68
C GLY A 2 4.50 -3.35 -14.20
N ALA A 3 4.36 -2.07 -13.83
CA ALA A 3 4.29 -1.69 -12.43
C ALA A 3 2.92 -2.13 -11.87
N TYR A 4 2.92 -3.10 -10.95
CA TYR A 4 1.72 -3.50 -10.23
C TYR A 4 1.54 -2.60 -9.00
N GLN A 5 0.33 -2.09 -8.77
CA GLN A 5 0.03 -1.28 -7.60
C GLN A 5 -0.50 -2.18 -6.48
N ILE A 6 0.22 -2.22 -5.36
CA ILE A 6 -0.16 -2.96 -4.14
C ILE A 6 -0.51 -1.93 -3.06
N VAL A 7 -1.56 -2.21 -2.30
CA VAL A 7 -1.97 -1.38 -1.17
C VAL A 7 -1.04 -1.60 0.03
N VAL A 8 -0.84 -0.56 0.84
CA VAL A 8 -0.16 -0.71 2.13
C VAL A 8 -1.20 -0.99 3.21
N GLY A 9 -1.05 -2.12 3.89
CA GLY A 9 -2.05 -2.63 4.84
C GLY A 9 -3.40 -2.95 4.17
N CYS A 10 -4.41 -3.17 5.01
CA CYS A 10 -5.75 -3.62 4.60
C CYS A 10 -6.86 -2.71 5.12
N LYS A 11 -6.54 -1.47 5.51
CA LYS A 11 -7.48 -0.48 6.04
C LYS A 11 -7.49 0.74 5.13
N ASN A 12 -8.64 1.12 4.60
CA ASN A 12 -8.80 2.38 3.89
C ASN A 12 -8.92 3.51 4.90
N VAL A 13 -7.92 4.39 4.92
CA VAL A 13 -7.98 5.64 5.68
C VAL A 13 -8.57 6.72 4.78
N CYS A 14 -9.90 6.79 4.73
CA CYS A 14 -10.62 7.86 4.05
C CYS A 14 -11.19 8.83 5.10
N ASN A 15 -10.97 10.15 4.90
CA ASN A 15 -11.71 11.16 5.65
C ASN A 15 -13.15 11.23 5.09
N GLY A 16 -14.08 10.47 5.67
CA GLY A 16 -15.49 10.46 5.29
C GLY A 16 -16.39 9.95 6.41
N GLU A 17 -17.67 10.34 6.40
CA GLU A 17 -18.65 10.06 7.47
C GLU A 17 -18.99 8.57 7.66
N LYS A 18 -18.63 7.70 6.72
CA LYS A 18 -19.01 6.28 6.75
C LYS A 18 -17.78 5.38 6.84
N PRO A 19 -17.74 4.45 7.80
CA PRO A 19 -16.73 3.40 7.78
C PRO A 19 -16.95 2.55 6.52
N VAL A 20 -15.98 2.58 5.62
CA VAL A 20 -16.01 1.73 4.44
C VAL A 20 -15.70 0.30 4.91
N LYS A 21 -16.62 -0.64 4.66
CA LYS A 21 -16.29 -2.08 4.77
C LYS A 21 -15.47 -2.41 3.54
N ASP A 22 -14.16 -2.52 3.71
CA ASP A 22 -13.24 -2.38 2.57
C ASP A 22 -13.22 -3.57 1.61
N GLY A 23 -13.82 -4.71 1.97
CA GLY A 23 -13.92 -5.87 1.07
C GLY A 23 -12.55 -6.29 0.51
N LEU A 24 -11.48 -6.10 1.30
CA LEU A 24 -10.10 -6.33 0.89
C LEU A 24 -9.63 -7.75 1.19
N SER A 25 -10.41 -8.56 1.92
CA SER A 25 -10.05 -9.95 2.23
C SER A 25 -9.62 -10.70 0.96
N GLY A 26 -8.49 -11.42 1.04
CA GLY A 26 -7.87 -12.14 -0.07
C GLY A 26 -7.05 -11.26 -1.03
N ARG A 27 -6.94 -9.95 -0.81
CA ARG A 27 -6.10 -9.08 -1.65
C ARG A 27 -4.65 -9.06 -1.15
N PRO A 28 -3.67 -8.96 -2.07
CA PRO A 28 -2.29 -8.73 -1.71
C PRO A 28 -2.11 -7.33 -1.09
N CYS A 29 -1.30 -7.26 -0.05
CA CYS A 29 -0.97 -6.04 0.69
C CYS A 29 0.52 -6.01 1.04
N LEU A 30 1.08 -4.81 1.19
CA LEU A 30 2.41 -4.65 1.77
C LEU A 30 2.26 -4.56 3.29
N MET A 31 3.01 -5.38 4.02
CA MET A 31 3.07 -5.38 5.48
C MET A 31 3.93 -4.22 6.00
N LEU A 32 3.48 -3.01 5.73
CA LEU A 32 4.08 -1.79 6.24
C LEU A 32 3.01 -1.05 7.06
N PRO A 33 3.36 -0.50 8.24
CA PRO A 33 2.45 0.40 8.93
C PRO A 33 2.23 1.63 8.06
N LEU A 34 1.02 2.19 8.05
CA LEU A 34 0.70 3.35 7.21
C LEU A 34 1.60 4.55 7.52
N GLU A 35 2.02 4.69 8.77
CA GLU A 35 2.96 5.71 9.23
C GLU A 35 4.35 5.55 8.61
N ALA A 36 4.73 4.36 8.13
CA ALA A 36 6.02 4.15 7.44
C ALA A 36 6.09 4.86 6.09
N LEU A 37 4.94 5.12 5.45
CA LEU A 37 4.88 5.79 4.14
C LEU A 37 5.52 7.18 4.15
N ARG A 38 5.51 7.88 5.30
CA ARG A 38 6.15 9.20 5.42
C ARG A 38 7.68 9.16 5.42
N TYR A 39 8.27 7.99 5.66
CA TYR A 39 9.71 7.78 5.67
C TYR A 39 10.23 7.18 4.35
N GLY A 40 9.33 6.65 3.52
CA GLY A 40 9.66 6.12 2.20
C GLY A 40 10.21 7.22 1.30
N ARG A 41 11.39 7.00 0.73
CA ARG A 41 11.96 7.88 -0.28
C ARG A 41 11.40 7.50 -1.65
N GLN A 42 10.92 8.50 -2.39
CA GLN A 42 10.40 8.29 -3.73
C GLN A 42 11.48 7.75 -4.68
N GLY A 43 11.12 6.77 -5.52
CA GLY A 43 12.01 6.17 -6.50
C GLY A 43 13.12 5.28 -5.94
N VAL A 44 13.19 5.08 -4.62
CA VAL A 44 14.11 4.14 -3.99
C VAL A 44 13.48 2.75 -3.98
N ASN A 45 14.25 1.74 -4.40
CA ASN A 45 13.85 0.36 -4.34
C ASN A 45 14.10 -0.18 -2.92
N TYR A 46 13.06 -0.70 -2.29
CA TYR A 46 13.09 -1.32 -0.97
C TYR A 46 12.71 -2.80 -1.10
N THR A 47 13.15 -3.59 -0.13
CA THR A 47 12.59 -4.93 0.08
C THR A 47 11.33 -4.80 0.93
N CYS A 48 10.18 -5.14 0.36
CA CYS A 48 8.90 -5.17 1.05
C CYS A 48 8.50 -6.60 1.40
N ILE A 49 7.82 -6.75 2.54
CA ILE A 49 7.14 -7.99 2.92
C ILE A 49 5.75 -7.98 2.29
N LEU A 50 5.46 -9.02 1.52
CA LEU A 50 4.15 -9.25 0.92
C LEU A 50 3.27 -10.01 1.91
N GLY A 51 2.01 -9.60 1.99
CA GLY A 51 0.99 -10.28 2.76
C GLY A 51 -0.33 -10.39 2.02
N GLU A 52 -1.31 -10.99 2.67
CA GLU A 52 -2.69 -11.10 2.23
C GLU A 52 -3.63 -10.55 3.32
N CYS A 53 -4.65 -9.80 2.89
CA CYS A 53 -5.66 -9.27 3.81
C CYS A 53 -6.58 -10.38 4.32
N ASP A 54 -6.78 -10.43 5.63
CA ASP A 54 -7.75 -11.33 6.26
C ASP A 54 -9.14 -10.68 6.44
N GLU A 55 -10.09 -11.45 6.97
CA GLU A 55 -11.45 -10.98 7.27
C GLU A 55 -11.50 -9.88 8.35
N SER A 56 -10.42 -9.74 9.14
CA SER A 56 -10.26 -8.72 10.18
C SER A 56 -9.64 -7.42 9.66
N ASN A 57 -9.35 -7.33 8.34
CA ASN A 57 -8.63 -6.21 7.72
C ASN A 57 -7.21 -6.04 8.27
N ASP A 58 -6.57 -7.15 8.64
CA ASP A 58 -5.14 -7.21 8.92
C ASP A 58 -4.41 -7.78 7.71
N CYS A 59 -3.22 -7.23 7.42
CA CYS A 59 -2.32 -7.77 6.41
C CYS A 59 -1.47 -8.87 7.07
N LYS A 60 -1.67 -10.14 6.69
CA LYS A 60 -0.92 -11.29 7.23
C LYS A 60 0.21 -11.69 6.30
N ASP A 61 1.34 -12.05 6.87
CA ASP A 61 2.53 -12.47 6.11
C ASP A 61 2.24 -13.72 5.29
N VAL A 62 2.80 -13.78 4.09
CA VAL A 62 2.78 -14.97 3.22
C VAL A 62 4.20 -15.50 2.96
N ASP A 63 5.18 -15.09 3.76
CA ASP A 63 6.60 -15.45 3.70
C ASP A 63 7.27 -15.09 2.37
N LEU A 64 6.82 -14.01 1.73
CA LEU A 64 7.36 -13.53 0.45
C LEU A 64 7.91 -12.11 0.56
N LEU A 65 9.09 -11.93 -0.02
CA LEU A 65 9.74 -10.62 -0.16
C LEU A 65 9.69 -10.19 -1.62
N ILE A 66 9.35 -8.92 -1.87
CA ILE A 66 9.32 -8.34 -3.20
C ILE A 66 10.06 -7.00 -3.24
N ASP A 67 10.54 -6.63 -4.42
CA ASP A 67 10.99 -5.28 -4.71
C ASP A 67 9.80 -4.33 -4.81
N CYS A 68 9.88 -3.20 -4.12
CA CYS A 68 8.84 -2.19 -4.08
C CYS A 68 9.45 -0.79 -4.07
N TRP A 69 8.72 0.18 -4.62
CA TRP A 69 9.13 1.58 -4.55
C TRP A 69 7.91 2.47 -4.46
N GLN A 70 8.05 3.59 -3.75
CA GLN A 70 7.07 4.67 -3.87
C GLN A 70 7.29 5.38 -5.20
N PRO A 71 6.27 5.52 -6.06
CA PRO A 71 6.40 6.23 -7.32
C PRO A 71 6.84 7.68 -7.07
N THR A 72 7.73 8.19 -7.92
CA THR A 72 8.01 9.62 -7.97
C THR A 72 6.73 10.35 -8.36
N GLN A 73 6.28 11.28 -7.51
CA GLN A 73 5.17 12.14 -7.89
C GLN A 73 5.68 13.03 -9.02
N LYS A 74 5.19 12.81 -10.25
CA LYS A 74 5.36 13.84 -11.29
C LYS A 74 4.70 15.11 -10.75
N PRO A 75 5.36 16.28 -10.82
CA PRO A 75 4.72 17.53 -10.44
C PRO A 75 3.38 17.60 -11.16
N LYS A 76 2.28 17.81 -10.41
CA LYS A 76 1.02 18.19 -11.03
C LYS A 76 1.27 19.54 -11.70
N ILE A 77 1.51 19.53 -13.00
CA ILE A 77 1.52 20.78 -13.79
C ILE A 77 0.12 21.35 -13.59
N LYS A 78 0.01 22.42 -12.78
CA LYS A 78 -1.19 23.22 -12.74
C LYS A 78 -1.32 23.80 -14.14
N LYS A 79 -2.33 23.33 -14.87
CA LYS A 79 -2.74 23.96 -16.12
C LYS A 79 -3.56 25.18 -15.67
N ASP A 80 -2.91 26.35 -15.66
CA ASP A 80 -3.60 27.64 -15.61
C ASP A 80 -4.43 27.84 -16.90
#